data_AF-A0A6A6BPJ9-F1
#
_entry.id   AF-A0A6A6BPJ9-F1
#
_cell.length_a   1.000
_cell.length_b   1.000
_cell.length_c   1.000
_cell.angle_alpha   90.00
_cell.angle_beta   90.00
_cell.angle_gamma   90.00
#
_symmetry.space_group_name_H-M   'P 1'
#
loop_
_entity.id
_entity.type
_entity.pdbx_description
1 polymer ?
#
loop_
_entity_poly.entity_id
_entity_poly.type
_entity_poly.pdbx_seq_one_letter_code
_entity_poly.pdbx_strand_id
1 'polypeptide(L)'
;MSIGNSDGAGRPMSSAELRQQGNAFYKRNKFYDAIALYRKAAEADPSDVSPLSNITAAYYEAGDYAKCIKAVEDALVAAGGKAKEDKEIKLLEPWSRDHQESEATAIRKIINKLPRFKPSLDDVTEYFTVGTDIQQSLLETTDISCPLTSFLFAGIGDARHMHATLVDIANQERQSGKASQTRYHFTIVDWKPAVIARNIIVFLLLEELTDKSITSCKEKKEEILATLFYVYIGVIMPPKAYEKLQRTISAAISFLNAPDGSLQWIQVPEKDKASIRGSFQRWQQEVAPVYTTKRMREQVYVHLEEQASEGEGLLSQVKPPPSCKKDCTMFAAAAVLIPPKSFLEEDSLGLSTILTKKSPERAMRGAWLQKLDNNWMPNVTLIDLEWPPPPPPPRENDYFWVGHEPVRDFGFGSLKCYPANPKCMYDYAADYFMRLGDALDHVKSRVRVEAIVGDMAETCEKIRYGLLEHRQSIKHAEETCANGNHSFSPEEYPQLYDRIHMSNIPDYIRGTLSSFLFAAPVTKPSDRCAYFRSNCLLNRQQFAGPSHFDKFNNE
;
A
#
# COMPACT_ATOMS: atom_id res chain seq x y z
N MET A 1 -88.08 -12.83 -32.61
CA MET A 1 -87.61 -11.48 -32.99
C MET A 1 -86.84 -10.89 -31.82
N SER A 2 -85.62 -10.47 -32.12
CA SER A 2 -84.67 -9.63 -31.35
C SER A 2 -84.38 -9.93 -29.88
N ILE A 3 -83.20 -10.51 -29.67
CA ILE A 3 -82.41 -10.45 -28.44
C ILE A 3 -81.71 -9.08 -28.45
N GLY A 4 -81.99 -8.23 -27.47
CA GLY A 4 -81.29 -6.95 -27.30
C GLY A 4 -80.02 -7.15 -26.47
N ASN A 5 -78.86 -7.12 -27.13
CA ASN A 5 -77.57 -6.90 -26.47
C ASN A 5 -77.57 -5.48 -25.88
N SER A 6 -77.52 -5.38 -24.56
CA SER A 6 -77.10 -4.16 -23.87
C SER A 6 -75.62 -4.31 -23.49
N ASP A 7 -74.74 -3.88 -24.39
CA ASP A 7 -73.33 -3.67 -24.08
C ASP A 7 -73.23 -2.56 -23.02
N GLY A 8 -72.95 -2.97 -21.79
CA GLY A 8 -72.61 -2.08 -20.68
C GLY A 8 -71.20 -1.51 -20.83
N ALA A 9 -70.95 -0.75 -21.91
CA ALA A 9 -69.78 0.11 -21.98
C ALA A 9 -70.07 1.37 -21.16
N GLY A 10 -69.76 1.30 -19.86
CA GLY A 10 -69.78 2.46 -18.98
C GLY A 10 -68.95 3.60 -19.59
N ARG A 11 -69.43 4.85 -19.43
CA ARG A 11 -68.74 6.05 -19.92
C ARG A 11 -67.26 5.97 -19.53
N PRO A 12 -66.31 6.29 -20.44
CA PRO A 12 -64.90 6.34 -20.10
C PRO A 12 -64.69 7.29 -18.92
N MET A 13 -63.99 6.80 -17.89
CA MET A 13 -63.69 7.59 -16.69
C MET A 13 -62.83 8.79 -17.07
N SER A 14 -63.14 9.93 -16.48
CA SER A 14 -62.34 11.15 -16.64
C SER A 14 -60.99 11.03 -15.94
N SER A 15 -60.01 11.84 -16.38
CA SER A 15 -58.69 11.95 -15.71
C SER A 15 -58.83 12.19 -14.20
N ALA A 16 -59.75 13.08 -13.80
CA ALA A 16 -60.01 13.39 -12.40
C ALA A 16 -60.52 12.18 -11.59
N GLU A 17 -61.43 11.38 -12.15
CA GLU A 17 -61.94 10.17 -11.49
C GLU A 17 -60.86 9.09 -11.36
N LEU A 18 -60.07 8.88 -12.41
CA LEU A 18 -58.94 7.95 -12.41
C LEU A 18 -57.88 8.36 -11.38
N ARG A 19 -57.56 9.66 -11.30
CA ARG A 19 -56.64 10.22 -10.31
C ARG A 19 -57.17 10.06 -8.88
N GLN A 20 -58.46 10.28 -8.65
CA GLN A 20 -59.06 10.09 -7.33
C GLN A 20 -59.01 8.62 -6.88
N GLN A 21 -59.22 7.68 -7.80
CA GLN A 21 -59.03 6.25 -7.51
C GLN A 21 -57.57 5.94 -7.22
N GLY A 22 -56.64 6.48 -8.00
CA GLY A 22 -55.19 6.38 -7.73
C GLY A 22 -54.83 6.88 -6.33
N ASN A 23 -55.36 8.04 -5.92
CA ASN A 23 -55.16 8.59 -4.58
C ASN A 23 -55.67 7.66 -3.47
N ALA A 24 -56.75 6.91 -3.71
CA ALA A 24 -57.27 5.95 -2.74
C ALA A 24 -56.36 4.73 -2.58
N PHE A 25 -55.72 4.26 -3.67
CA PHE A 25 -54.69 3.22 -3.60
C PHE A 25 -53.39 3.73 -2.96
N TYR A 26 -52.99 4.96 -3.28
CA TYR A 26 -51.82 5.62 -2.69
C TYR A 26 -51.94 5.72 -1.18
N LYS A 27 -53.08 6.19 -0.64
CA LYS A 27 -53.35 6.27 0.80
C LYS A 27 -53.36 4.91 1.52
N ARG A 28 -53.42 3.81 0.77
CA ARG A 28 -53.36 2.43 1.29
C ARG A 28 -51.97 1.80 1.08
N ASN A 29 -50.95 2.61 0.74
CA ASN A 29 -49.59 2.19 0.41
C ASN A 29 -49.50 1.18 -0.74
N LYS A 30 -50.51 1.16 -1.63
CA LYS A 30 -50.53 0.32 -2.84
C LYS A 30 -50.03 1.13 -4.03
N PHE A 31 -48.74 1.44 -4.02
CA PHE A 31 -48.14 2.43 -4.91
C PHE A 31 -48.19 2.04 -6.39
N TYR A 32 -47.91 0.79 -6.75
CA TYR A 32 -47.95 0.34 -8.16
C TYR A 32 -49.37 0.31 -8.74
N ASP A 33 -50.37 -0.02 -7.92
CA ASP A 33 -51.79 0.07 -8.31
C ASP A 33 -52.19 1.55 -8.54
N ALA A 34 -51.73 2.45 -7.68
CA ALA A 34 -51.93 3.88 -7.83
C ALA A 34 -51.26 4.42 -9.13
N ILE A 35 -50.02 4.00 -9.40
CA ILE A 35 -49.27 4.36 -10.63
C ILE A 35 -50.01 3.93 -11.89
N ALA A 36 -50.57 2.72 -11.91
CA ALA A 36 -51.34 2.24 -13.05
C ALA A 36 -52.57 3.13 -13.35
N LEU A 37 -53.23 3.63 -12.30
CA LEU A 37 -54.36 4.55 -12.43
C LEU A 37 -53.93 5.96 -12.80
N TYR A 38 -52.81 6.46 -12.27
CA TYR A 38 -52.28 7.77 -12.65
C TYR A 38 -51.79 7.80 -14.11
N ARG A 39 -51.21 6.70 -14.62
CA ARG A 39 -50.87 6.59 -16.06
C ARG A 39 -52.10 6.69 -16.95
N LYS A 40 -53.18 5.98 -16.61
CA LYS A 40 -54.46 6.10 -17.30
C LYS A 40 -55.04 7.51 -17.20
N ALA A 41 -54.86 8.18 -16.07
CA ALA A 41 -55.29 9.58 -15.90
C ALA A 41 -54.49 10.52 -16.82
N ALA A 42 -53.17 10.34 -16.92
CA ALA A 42 -52.30 11.10 -17.83
C ALA A 42 -52.66 10.87 -19.32
N GLU A 43 -53.07 9.66 -19.68
CA GLU A 43 -53.54 9.33 -21.03
C GLU A 43 -54.92 9.96 -21.32
N ALA A 44 -55.81 10.01 -20.33
CA ALA A 44 -57.17 10.54 -20.47
C ALA A 44 -57.21 12.07 -20.60
N ASP A 45 -56.25 12.78 -20.02
CA ASP A 45 -56.05 14.20 -20.24
C ASP A 45 -54.54 14.53 -20.30
N PRO A 46 -53.93 14.50 -21.49
CA PRO A 46 -52.51 14.81 -21.67
C PRO A 46 -52.13 16.26 -21.32
N SER A 47 -53.11 17.15 -21.10
CA SER A 47 -52.86 18.53 -20.69
C SER A 47 -52.78 18.71 -19.18
N ASP A 48 -53.29 17.74 -18.40
CA ASP A 48 -53.17 17.71 -16.94
C ASP A 48 -51.84 17.05 -16.53
N VAL A 49 -50.96 17.83 -15.92
CA VAL A 49 -49.66 17.35 -15.43
C VAL A 49 -49.75 16.75 -14.03
N SER A 50 -50.87 16.92 -13.32
CA SER A 50 -51.07 16.42 -11.95
C SER A 50 -50.87 14.90 -11.84
N PRO A 51 -51.36 14.06 -12.77
CA PRO A 51 -51.12 12.62 -12.72
C PRO A 51 -49.63 12.27 -12.84
N LEU A 52 -48.83 13.05 -13.57
CA LEU A 52 -47.39 12.81 -13.71
C LEU A 52 -46.65 13.06 -12.38
N SER A 53 -47.01 14.13 -11.65
CA SER A 53 -46.50 14.36 -10.28
C SER A 53 -46.90 13.23 -9.31
N ASN A 54 -48.14 12.73 -9.43
CA ASN A 54 -48.60 11.63 -8.59
C ASN A 54 -47.87 10.30 -8.89
N ILE A 55 -47.44 10.07 -10.14
CA ILE A 55 -46.58 8.93 -10.50
C ILE A 55 -45.21 9.07 -9.85
N THR A 56 -44.60 10.27 -9.87
CA THR A 56 -43.29 10.49 -9.24
C THR A 56 -43.35 10.27 -7.73
N ALA A 57 -44.38 10.82 -7.07
CA ALA A 57 -44.59 10.61 -5.64
C ALA A 57 -44.78 9.12 -5.29
N ALA A 58 -45.54 8.38 -6.10
CA ALA A 58 -45.80 6.97 -5.85
C ALA A 58 -44.56 6.09 -6.02
N TYR A 59 -43.69 6.36 -6.99
CA TYR A 59 -42.41 5.65 -7.11
C TYR A 59 -41.46 6.00 -5.96
N TYR A 60 -41.46 7.26 -5.49
CA TYR A 60 -40.66 7.68 -4.34
C TYR A 60 -41.06 6.94 -3.06
N GLU A 61 -42.35 6.91 -2.72
CA GLU A 61 -42.84 6.19 -1.54
C GLU A 61 -42.68 4.66 -1.65
N ALA A 62 -42.58 4.13 -2.87
CA ALA A 62 -42.27 2.72 -3.10
C ALA A 62 -40.77 2.38 -2.96
N GLY A 63 -39.89 3.37 -2.79
CA GLY A 63 -38.44 3.20 -2.75
C GLY A 63 -37.79 2.86 -4.11
N ASP A 64 -38.54 2.96 -5.21
CA ASP A 64 -38.05 2.68 -6.57
C ASP A 64 -37.49 3.96 -7.20
N TYR A 65 -36.37 4.43 -6.66
CA TYR A 65 -35.79 5.73 -7.00
C TYR A 65 -35.39 5.85 -8.48
N ALA A 66 -34.93 4.74 -9.09
CA ALA A 66 -34.60 4.72 -10.51
C ALA A 66 -35.82 5.03 -11.41
N LYS A 67 -36.98 4.43 -11.11
CA LYS A 67 -38.21 4.72 -11.86
C LYS A 67 -38.83 6.07 -11.48
N CYS A 68 -38.65 6.52 -10.24
CA CYS A 68 -39.03 7.86 -9.82
C CYS A 68 -38.34 8.93 -10.68
N ILE A 69 -37.01 8.83 -10.85
CA ILE A 69 -36.21 9.77 -11.64
C ILE A 69 -36.68 9.79 -13.10
N LYS A 70 -36.84 8.61 -13.71
CA LYS A 70 -37.35 8.51 -15.09
C LYS A 70 -38.73 9.15 -15.23
N ALA A 71 -39.62 8.95 -14.26
CA ALA A 71 -40.94 9.58 -14.26
C ALA A 71 -40.87 11.10 -14.11
N VAL A 72 -39.89 11.64 -13.38
CA VAL A 72 -39.64 13.09 -13.30
C VAL A 72 -39.17 13.63 -14.65
N GLU A 73 -38.26 12.94 -15.33
CA GLU A 73 -37.79 13.32 -16.67
C GLU A 73 -38.93 13.32 -17.69
N ASP A 74 -39.72 12.24 -17.73
CA ASP A 74 -40.89 12.11 -18.61
C ASP A 74 -41.91 13.23 -18.32
N ALA A 75 -42.13 13.57 -17.04
CA ALA A 75 -43.00 14.66 -16.63
C ALA A 75 -42.51 16.03 -17.10
N LEU A 76 -41.20 16.30 -16.99
CA LEU A 76 -40.57 17.54 -17.45
C LEU A 76 -40.64 17.70 -18.97
N VAL A 77 -40.47 16.61 -19.72
CA VAL A 77 -40.60 16.60 -21.19
C VAL A 77 -42.04 16.84 -21.61
N ALA A 78 -43.00 16.13 -21.01
CA ALA A 78 -44.42 16.23 -21.36
C ALA A 78 -45.03 17.60 -21.06
N ALA A 79 -44.56 18.27 -20.00
CA ALA A 79 -45.14 19.52 -19.52
C ALA A 79 -44.62 20.81 -20.19
N GLY A 80 -43.80 20.70 -21.26
CA GLY A 80 -43.47 21.77 -22.21
C GLY A 80 -43.42 23.20 -21.65
N GLY A 81 -42.41 23.51 -20.81
CA GLY A 81 -42.20 24.84 -20.23
C GLY A 81 -43.22 25.30 -19.18
N LYS A 82 -44.45 24.76 -19.18
CA LYS A 82 -45.51 25.02 -18.19
C LYS A 82 -45.25 24.33 -16.85
N ALA A 83 -44.48 23.23 -16.82
CA ALA A 83 -44.06 22.55 -15.59
C ALA A 83 -43.23 23.42 -14.63
N LYS A 84 -42.60 24.51 -15.10
CA LYS A 84 -41.79 25.40 -14.24
C LYS A 84 -42.63 26.08 -13.13
N GLU A 85 -43.95 26.04 -13.23
CA GLU A 85 -44.89 26.64 -12.28
C GLU A 85 -45.51 25.64 -11.28
N ASP A 86 -45.40 24.32 -11.52
CA ASP A 86 -45.89 23.33 -10.56
C ASP A 86 -44.88 23.17 -9.40
N LYS A 87 -45.36 23.40 -8.18
CA LYS A 87 -44.53 23.39 -6.96
C LYS A 87 -43.88 22.03 -6.72
N GLU A 88 -44.57 20.93 -7.02
CA GLU A 88 -44.07 19.58 -6.73
C GLU A 88 -42.96 19.16 -7.71
N ILE A 89 -43.12 19.44 -9.00
CA ILE A 89 -42.09 19.18 -10.01
C ILE A 89 -40.84 20.05 -9.76
N LYS A 90 -41.03 21.30 -9.34
CA LYS A 90 -39.94 22.23 -8.98
C LYS A 90 -39.13 21.77 -7.74
N LEU A 91 -39.77 21.07 -6.81
CA LEU A 91 -39.10 20.46 -5.65
C LEU A 91 -38.23 19.25 -6.04
N LEU A 92 -38.57 18.57 -7.15
CA LEU A 92 -37.90 17.36 -7.62
C LEU A 92 -36.87 17.61 -8.74
N GLU A 93 -36.89 18.78 -9.39
CA GLU A 93 -35.91 19.19 -10.42
C GLU A 93 -34.44 19.12 -9.93
N PRO A 94 -34.08 19.55 -8.70
CA PRO A 94 -32.72 19.41 -8.19
C PRO A 94 -32.29 17.94 -8.06
N TRP A 95 -33.21 17.04 -7.70
CA TRP A 95 -32.94 15.60 -7.57
C TRP A 95 -32.61 14.96 -8.91
N SER A 96 -33.32 15.32 -9.99
CA SER A 96 -32.99 14.84 -11.35
C SER A 96 -31.63 15.37 -11.83
N ARG A 97 -31.30 16.65 -11.55
CA ARG A 97 -30.00 17.24 -11.90
C ARG A 97 -28.83 16.63 -11.12
N ASP A 98 -28.99 16.36 -9.83
CA ASP A 98 -27.95 15.69 -9.02
C ASP A 98 -27.77 14.21 -9.41
N HIS A 99 -28.80 13.55 -9.95
CA HIS A 99 -28.71 12.18 -10.48
C HIS A 99 -28.23 12.09 -11.93
N GLN A 100 -28.16 13.21 -12.67
CA GLN A 100 -27.38 13.26 -13.92
C GLN A 100 -25.87 13.28 -13.64
N GLU A 101 -25.46 13.58 -12.40
CA GLU A 101 -24.09 13.33 -11.98
C GLU A 101 -23.88 11.82 -11.87
N SER A 102 -22.92 11.27 -12.62
CA SER A 102 -22.63 9.84 -12.53
C SER A 102 -22.31 9.48 -11.08
N GLU A 103 -22.73 8.30 -10.63
CA GLU A 103 -22.38 7.76 -9.31
C GLU A 103 -20.88 7.90 -9.04
N ALA A 104 -20.04 7.67 -10.07
CA ALA A 104 -18.60 7.87 -10.02
C ALA A 104 -18.19 9.32 -9.68
N THR A 105 -18.90 10.32 -10.17
CA THR A 105 -18.62 11.74 -9.87
C THR A 105 -19.03 12.11 -8.44
N ALA A 106 -20.19 11.63 -7.97
CA ALA A 106 -20.63 11.83 -6.59
C ALA A 106 -19.68 11.13 -5.60
N ILE A 107 -19.30 9.88 -5.89
CA ILE A 107 -18.30 9.12 -5.13
C ILE A 107 -16.94 9.82 -5.17
N ARG A 108 -16.50 10.35 -6.32
CA ARG A 108 -15.26 11.14 -6.43
C ARG A 108 -15.29 12.36 -5.52
N LYS A 109 -16.41 13.09 -5.46
CA LYS A 109 -16.57 14.21 -4.53
C LYS A 109 -16.49 13.75 -3.07
N ILE A 110 -17.13 12.65 -2.71
CA ILE A 110 -17.15 12.13 -1.33
C ILE A 110 -15.77 11.61 -0.91
N ILE A 111 -15.10 10.84 -1.77
CA ILE A 111 -13.74 10.32 -1.51
C ILE A 111 -12.74 11.47 -1.40
N ASN A 112 -12.80 12.47 -2.28
CA ASN A 112 -11.85 13.58 -2.26
C ASN A 112 -12.09 14.58 -1.11
N LYS A 113 -13.30 14.66 -0.54
CA LYS A 113 -13.64 15.66 0.48
C LYS A 113 -13.55 15.17 1.91
N LEU A 114 -13.65 13.87 2.14
CA LEU A 114 -13.84 13.32 3.48
C LEU A 114 -12.69 12.37 3.82
N PRO A 115 -11.80 12.73 4.75
CA PRO A 115 -10.77 11.82 5.22
C PRO A 115 -11.43 10.54 5.77
N ARG A 116 -11.00 9.37 5.27
CA ARG A 116 -11.51 8.06 5.72
C ARG A 116 -10.96 7.64 7.07
N PHE A 117 -9.80 8.20 7.39
CA PHE A 117 -9.08 7.85 8.58
C PHE A 117 -8.48 9.10 9.22
N LYS A 118 -8.73 9.24 10.53
CA LYS A 118 -7.99 10.10 11.46
C LYS A 118 -7.65 9.22 12.66
N PRO A 119 -6.48 8.56 12.69
CA PRO A 119 -6.07 7.66 13.78
C PRO A 119 -6.09 8.37 15.13
N SER A 120 -5.62 9.61 15.11
CA SER A 120 -5.36 10.45 16.27
C SER A 120 -5.62 11.92 15.90
N LEU A 121 -5.52 12.78 16.90
CA LEU A 121 -5.45 14.23 16.71
C LEU A 121 -4.06 14.69 16.27
N ASP A 122 -3.08 13.79 16.22
CA ASP A 122 -1.73 14.10 15.78
C ASP A 122 -1.69 14.11 14.25
N ASP A 123 -1.21 15.22 13.69
CA ASP A 123 -1.07 15.39 12.24
C ASP A 123 0.15 14.66 11.66
N VAL A 124 0.89 13.93 12.50
CA VAL A 124 2.12 13.23 12.13
C VAL A 124 1.95 11.73 12.28
N THR A 125 2.04 11.01 11.17
CA THR A 125 2.00 9.54 11.15
C THR A 125 3.33 8.91 11.53
N GLU A 126 3.30 7.66 11.99
CA GLU A 126 4.50 6.93 12.39
C GLU A 126 5.36 6.48 11.22
N TYR A 127 6.69 6.41 11.41
CA TYR A 127 7.64 5.94 10.39
C TYR A 127 8.33 4.65 10.84
N PHE A 128 7.76 3.52 10.45
CA PHE A 128 8.36 2.21 10.67
C PHE A 128 9.19 1.80 9.45
N THR A 129 10.51 1.76 9.63
CA THR A 129 11.45 1.42 8.57
C THR A 129 11.74 -0.07 8.47
N VAL A 130 11.49 -0.82 9.54
CA VAL A 130 11.76 -2.24 9.59
C VAL A 130 10.51 -2.95 10.07
N GLY A 131 10.01 -3.89 9.26
CA GLY A 131 8.84 -4.67 9.62
C GLY A 131 9.11 -5.56 10.83
N THR A 132 8.08 -5.88 11.59
CA THR A 132 8.14 -6.90 12.66
C THR A 132 7.57 -8.25 12.18
N ASP A 133 7.19 -8.33 10.91
CA ASP A 133 6.47 -9.44 10.32
C ASP A 133 7.39 -10.61 9.94
N ILE A 134 6.91 -11.84 10.07
CA ILE A 134 7.61 -12.99 9.49
C ILE A 134 7.46 -12.93 7.98
N GLN A 135 8.58 -12.82 7.26
CA GLN A 135 8.58 -12.80 5.79
C GLN A 135 7.82 -14.01 5.22
N GLN A 136 6.92 -13.73 4.27
CA GLN A 136 6.11 -14.72 3.58
C GLN A 136 5.84 -14.30 2.13
N SER A 137 5.90 -15.26 1.21
CA SER A 137 5.40 -15.12 -0.17
C SER A 137 3.87 -15.07 -0.17
N LEU A 138 3.28 -14.31 -1.10
CA LEU A 138 1.84 -14.33 -1.39
C LEU A 138 1.50 -15.26 -2.57
N LEU A 139 2.50 -15.84 -3.22
CA LEU A 139 2.33 -16.60 -4.45
C LEU A 139 1.68 -17.96 -4.16
N GLU A 140 0.66 -18.31 -4.93
CA GLU A 140 0.13 -19.67 -5.02
C GLU A 140 0.61 -20.34 -6.31
N THR A 141 0.66 -21.67 -6.31
CA THR A 141 1.17 -22.45 -7.46
C THR A 141 0.45 -22.19 -8.79
N THR A 142 -0.83 -21.82 -8.77
CA THR A 142 -1.61 -21.50 -9.97
C THR A 142 -1.23 -20.18 -10.61
N ASP A 143 -0.57 -19.29 -9.86
CA ASP A 143 -0.38 -17.90 -10.25
C ASP A 143 0.65 -17.75 -11.38
N ILE A 144 1.63 -18.65 -11.47
CA ILE A 144 2.69 -18.64 -12.50
C ILE A 144 2.23 -19.12 -13.89
N SER A 145 0.95 -19.46 -14.03
CA SER A 145 0.35 -19.89 -15.29
C SER A 145 -0.71 -18.92 -15.81
N CYS A 146 -0.92 -17.79 -15.12
CA CYS A 146 -1.91 -16.80 -15.47
C CYS A 146 -1.35 -15.77 -16.47
N PRO A 147 -2.16 -15.12 -17.33
CA PRO A 147 -1.67 -14.03 -18.17
C PRO A 147 -1.16 -12.84 -17.35
N LEU A 148 -1.87 -12.51 -16.27
CA LEU A 148 -1.53 -11.45 -15.31
C LEU A 148 -1.88 -11.91 -13.89
N THR A 149 -0.91 -11.81 -12.99
CA THR A 149 -1.09 -12.01 -11.56
C THR A 149 -0.83 -10.70 -10.83
N SER A 150 -1.73 -10.33 -9.93
CA SER A 150 -1.78 -9.01 -9.30
C SER A 150 -1.72 -9.10 -7.77
N PHE A 151 -0.78 -8.34 -7.19
CA PHE A 151 -0.53 -8.26 -5.77
C PHE A 151 -0.74 -6.82 -5.28
N LEU A 152 -1.41 -6.66 -4.14
CA LEU A 152 -1.47 -5.39 -3.41
C LEU A 152 -0.83 -5.56 -2.04
N PHE A 153 0.16 -4.72 -1.74
CA PHE A 153 0.83 -4.63 -0.44
C PHE A 153 0.53 -3.28 0.19
N ALA A 154 -0.30 -3.25 1.22
CA ALA A 154 -0.60 -2.05 1.98
C ALA A 154 0.19 -2.05 3.30
N GLY A 155 0.92 -0.97 3.54
CA GLY A 155 1.92 -0.91 4.61
C GLY A 155 3.12 -1.74 4.21
N ILE A 156 3.72 -1.40 3.07
CA ILE A 156 4.80 -2.19 2.47
C ILE A 156 6.03 -2.30 3.39
N GLY A 157 6.28 -1.28 4.22
CA GLY A 157 7.42 -1.25 5.13
C GLY A 157 8.75 -1.45 4.38
N ASP A 158 9.51 -2.48 4.75
CA ASP A 158 10.77 -2.86 4.10
C ASP A 158 10.62 -3.86 2.93
N ALA A 159 9.40 -4.01 2.42
CA ALA A 159 9.03 -4.87 1.30
C ALA A 159 9.40 -6.36 1.48
N ARG A 160 9.66 -6.85 2.70
CA ARG A 160 10.04 -8.27 2.91
C ARG A 160 9.07 -9.25 2.25
N HIS A 161 7.76 -9.03 2.34
CA HIS A 161 6.78 -9.93 1.72
C HIS A 161 6.82 -9.89 0.19
N MET A 162 7.03 -8.72 -0.40
CA MET A 162 7.22 -8.56 -1.84
C MET A 162 8.52 -9.24 -2.29
N HIS A 163 9.63 -9.07 -1.55
CA HIS A 163 10.89 -9.75 -1.84
C HIS A 163 10.74 -11.28 -1.86
N ALA A 164 10.07 -11.85 -0.84
CA ALA A 164 9.78 -13.28 -0.82
C ALA A 164 8.90 -13.72 -1.99
N THR A 165 7.90 -12.92 -2.34
CA THR A 165 7.01 -13.22 -3.47
C THR A 165 7.79 -13.23 -4.79
N LEU A 166 8.69 -12.26 -5.02
CA LEU A 166 9.55 -12.23 -6.21
C LEU A 166 10.48 -13.45 -6.30
N VAL A 167 11.12 -13.82 -5.18
CA VAL A 167 12.00 -15.00 -5.13
C VAL A 167 11.21 -16.28 -5.39
N ASP A 168 10.01 -16.41 -4.81
CA ASP A 168 9.14 -17.58 -4.99
C ASP A 168 8.64 -17.70 -6.43
N ILE A 169 8.28 -16.58 -7.08
CA ILE A 169 7.95 -16.55 -8.52
C ILE A 169 9.10 -17.16 -9.34
N ALA A 170 10.31 -16.64 -9.17
CA ALA A 170 11.46 -17.11 -9.94
C ALA A 170 11.76 -18.59 -9.68
N ASN A 171 11.62 -19.04 -8.43
CA ASN A 171 11.84 -20.43 -8.06
C ASN A 171 10.79 -21.37 -8.67
N GLN A 172 9.50 -21.05 -8.55
CA GLN A 172 8.43 -21.89 -9.08
C GLN A 172 8.46 -21.93 -10.62
N GLU A 173 8.72 -20.80 -11.28
CA GLU A 173 8.87 -20.78 -12.75
C GLU A 173 10.04 -21.68 -13.19
N ARG A 174 11.21 -21.58 -12.53
CA ARG A 174 12.38 -22.45 -12.82
C ARG A 174 12.07 -23.93 -12.57
N GLN A 175 11.39 -24.25 -11.47
CA GLN A 175 11.00 -25.62 -11.12
C GLN A 175 9.97 -26.21 -12.08
N SER A 176 9.07 -25.37 -12.62
CA SER A 176 8.06 -25.81 -13.59
C SER A 176 8.67 -26.30 -14.91
N GLY A 177 9.89 -25.87 -15.22
CA GLY A 177 10.58 -26.16 -16.48
C GLY A 177 9.94 -25.53 -17.72
N LYS A 178 8.87 -24.73 -17.56
CA LYS A 178 8.16 -24.05 -18.65
C LYS A 178 8.55 -22.58 -18.67
N ALA A 179 8.73 -22.03 -19.87
CA ALA A 179 8.88 -20.59 -20.04
C ALA A 179 7.54 -19.91 -19.71
N SER A 180 7.41 -19.42 -18.47
CA SER A 180 6.27 -18.62 -18.06
C SER A 180 6.23 -17.31 -18.84
N GLN A 181 5.05 -16.98 -19.35
CA GLN A 181 4.74 -15.68 -19.95
C GLN A 181 3.88 -14.83 -19.00
N THR A 182 3.70 -15.27 -17.75
CA THR A 182 2.92 -14.54 -16.76
C THR A 182 3.51 -13.17 -16.53
N ARG A 183 2.66 -12.16 -16.55
CA ARG A 183 3.04 -10.81 -16.13
C ARG A 183 2.61 -10.60 -14.69
N TYR A 184 3.35 -9.78 -13.97
CA TYR A 184 3.13 -9.55 -12.55
C TYR A 184 2.97 -8.07 -12.28
N HIS A 185 1.89 -7.71 -11.59
CA HIS A 185 1.63 -6.34 -11.15
C HIS A 185 1.65 -6.27 -9.63
N PHE A 186 2.52 -5.43 -9.09
CA PHE A 186 2.63 -5.14 -7.67
C PHE A 186 2.17 -3.71 -7.42
N THR A 187 1.10 -3.52 -6.68
CA THR A 187 0.77 -2.21 -6.11
C THR A 187 1.31 -2.17 -4.69
N ILE A 188 2.27 -1.29 -4.42
CA ILE A 188 2.78 -1.05 -3.07
C ILE A 188 2.23 0.29 -2.57
N VAL A 189 1.67 0.28 -1.37
CA VAL A 189 1.00 1.43 -0.76
C VAL A 189 1.60 1.66 0.61
N ASP A 190 2.00 2.90 0.89
CA ASP A 190 2.34 3.34 2.23
C ASP A 190 1.91 4.78 2.44
N TRP A 191 1.50 5.12 3.67
CA TRP A 191 1.14 6.49 3.99
C TRP A 191 2.39 7.39 3.99
N LYS A 192 3.57 6.85 4.32
CA LYS A 192 4.81 7.61 4.48
C LYS A 192 5.63 7.68 3.18
N PRO A 193 5.91 8.90 2.65
CA PRO A 193 6.79 9.06 1.51
C PRO A 193 8.18 8.46 1.72
N ALA A 194 8.72 8.57 2.94
CA ALA A 194 10.02 8.03 3.32
C ALA A 194 10.08 6.49 3.20
N VAL A 195 8.98 5.77 3.44
CA VAL A 195 8.93 4.30 3.26
C VAL A 195 9.07 3.94 1.79
N ILE A 196 8.31 4.61 0.93
CA ILE A 196 8.42 4.40 -0.53
C ILE A 196 9.81 4.80 -1.04
N ALA A 197 10.36 5.92 -0.56
CA ALA A 197 11.70 6.38 -0.89
C ALA A 197 12.77 5.32 -0.56
N ARG A 198 12.70 4.71 0.63
CA ARG A 198 13.64 3.66 1.06
C ARG A 198 13.55 2.42 0.17
N ASN A 199 12.35 2.00 -0.21
CA ASN A 199 12.16 0.90 -1.15
C ASN A 199 12.75 1.20 -2.53
N ILE A 200 12.60 2.43 -3.05
CA ILE A 200 13.22 2.84 -4.31
C ILE A 200 14.76 2.73 -4.25
N ILE A 201 15.39 3.08 -3.12
CA ILE A 201 16.84 2.89 -2.94
C ILE A 201 17.22 1.41 -3.05
N VAL A 202 16.49 0.53 -2.36
CA VAL A 202 16.71 -0.92 -2.43
C VAL A 202 16.51 -1.44 -3.85
N PHE A 203 15.45 -1.00 -4.54
CA PHE A 203 15.18 -1.40 -5.92
C PHE A 203 16.24 -0.93 -6.92
N LEU A 204 16.77 0.28 -6.77
CA LEU A 204 17.89 0.77 -7.58
C LEU A 204 19.15 -0.07 -7.38
N LEU A 205 19.50 -0.39 -6.12
CA LEU A 205 20.65 -1.24 -5.82
C LEU A 205 20.46 -2.66 -6.37
N LEU A 206 19.24 -3.21 -6.31
CA LEU A 206 18.91 -4.50 -6.91
C LEU A 206 19.00 -4.45 -8.44
N GLU A 207 18.53 -3.38 -9.09
CA GLU A 207 18.69 -3.21 -10.54
C GLU A 207 20.17 -3.19 -10.92
N GLU A 208 21.02 -2.48 -10.17
CA GLU A 208 22.47 -2.50 -10.39
C GLU A 208 23.08 -3.91 -10.22
N LEU A 209 22.56 -4.74 -9.31
CA LEU A 209 22.99 -6.13 -9.16
C LEU A 209 22.64 -7.01 -10.38
N THR A 210 21.62 -6.64 -11.15
CA THR A 210 21.28 -7.37 -12.39
C THR A 210 22.21 -7.04 -13.55
N ASP A 211 22.94 -5.92 -13.48
CA ASP A 211 23.87 -5.51 -14.53
C ASP A 211 25.17 -6.32 -14.45
N LYS A 212 25.36 -7.23 -15.43
CA LYS A 212 26.55 -8.08 -15.54
C LYS A 212 27.83 -7.29 -15.80
N SER A 213 27.74 -6.12 -16.45
CA SER A 213 28.89 -5.25 -16.68
C SER A 213 29.42 -4.68 -15.36
N ILE A 214 28.52 -4.36 -14.42
CA ILE A 214 28.86 -3.90 -13.08
C ILE A 214 29.31 -5.06 -12.20
N THR A 215 28.53 -6.13 -12.12
CA THR A 215 28.75 -7.23 -11.16
C THR A 215 29.89 -8.18 -11.53
N SER A 216 30.41 -8.12 -12.76
CA SER A 216 31.67 -8.77 -13.12
C SER A 216 32.87 -8.27 -12.30
N CYS A 217 32.81 -7.02 -11.80
CA CYS A 217 33.79 -6.48 -10.87
C CYS A 217 33.41 -6.87 -9.44
N LYS A 218 34.23 -7.73 -8.82
CA LYS A 218 33.98 -8.24 -7.47
C LYS A 218 33.83 -7.12 -6.43
N GLU A 219 34.65 -6.08 -6.51
CA GLU A 219 34.63 -4.95 -5.58
C GLU A 219 33.34 -4.14 -5.69
N LYS A 220 32.89 -3.84 -6.93
CA LYS A 220 31.62 -3.12 -7.16
C LYS A 220 30.42 -3.95 -6.69
N LYS A 221 30.43 -5.26 -6.97
CA LYS A 221 29.40 -6.19 -6.50
C LYS A 221 29.33 -6.21 -4.97
N GLU A 222 30.49 -6.31 -4.30
CA GLU A 222 30.56 -6.33 -2.84
C GLU A 222 30.15 -4.98 -2.23
N GLU A 223 30.48 -3.86 -2.88
CA GLU A 223 30.02 -2.51 -2.50
C GLU A 223 28.48 -2.41 -2.54
N ILE A 224 27.84 -2.87 -3.62
CA ILE A 224 26.37 -2.84 -3.73
C ILE A 224 25.72 -3.72 -2.64
N LEU A 225 26.21 -4.95 -2.45
CA LEU A 225 25.69 -5.87 -1.44
C LEU A 225 25.90 -5.34 -0.01
N ALA A 226 27.04 -4.70 0.27
CA ALA A 226 27.32 -4.06 1.55
C ALA A 226 26.37 -2.89 1.80
N THR A 227 26.14 -2.04 0.79
CA THR A 227 25.18 -0.94 0.93
C THR A 227 23.76 -1.46 1.15
N LEU A 228 23.31 -2.49 0.42
CA LEU A 228 22.02 -3.15 0.67
C LEU A 228 21.92 -3.66 2.11
N PHE A 229 22.95 -4.36 2.60
CA PHE A 229 23.02 -4.85 3.97
C PHE A 229 22.86 -3.74 5.00
N TYR A 230 23.65 -2.67 4.90
CA TYR A 230 23.60 -1.57 5.86
C TYR A 230 22.33 -0.73 5.74
N VAL A 231 21.81 -0.49 4.53
CA VAL A 231 20.53 0.23 4.34
C VAL A 231 19.38 -0.56 4.95
N TYR A 232 19.38 -1.90 4.79
CA TYR A 232 18.26 -2.75 5.19
C TYR A 232 18.17 -2.95 6.71
N ILE A 233 19.30 -3.14 7.39
CA ILE A 233 19.33 -3.50 8.83
C ILE A 233 20.41 -2.79 9.66
N GLY A 234 21.29 -2.00 9.06
CA GLY A 234 22.35 -1.30 9.79
C GLY A 234 21.87 0.02 10.38
N VAL A 235 22.21 0.30 11.64
CA VAL A 235 21.94 1.61 12.28
C VAL A 235 22.99 2.66 11.89
N ILE A 236 24.24 2.21 11.78
CA ILE A 236 25.39 2.98 11.29
C ILE A 236 26.09 2.16 10.21
N MET A 237 26.92 2.79 9.38
CA MET A 237 27.58 2.14 8.25
C MET A 237 28.99 2.69 7.97
N PRO A 238 29.88 1.88 7.36
CA PRO A 238 31.17 2.35 6.89
C PRO A 238 31.05 3.47 5.84
N PRO A 239 32.03 4.39 5.74
CA PRO A 239 32.03 5.48 4.74
C PRO A 239 31.78 5.02 3.31
N LYS A 240 32.43 3.94 2.88
CA LYS A 240 32.26 3.38 1.54
C LYS A 240 30.81 2.99 1.23
N ALA A 241 30.09 2.41 2.20
CA ALA A 241 28.68 2.07 2.04
C ALA A 241 27.81 3.34 1.97
N TYR A 242 28.15 4.35 2.78
CA TYR A 242 27.46 5.64 2.80
C TYR A 242 27.65 6.43 1.50
N GLU A 243 28.86 6.46 0.94
CA GLU A 243 29.15 7.11 -0.34
C GLU A 243 28.37 6.44 -1.49
N LYS A 244 28.27 5.11 -1.48
CA LYS A 244 27.41 4.38 -2.41
C LYS A 244 25.93 4.72 -2.20
N LEU A 245 25.45 4.76 -0.96
CA LEU A 245 24.08 5.19 -0.63
C LEU A 245 23.80 6.61 -1.17
N GLN A 246 24.69 7.57 -0.96
CA GLN A 246 24.52 8.95 -1.43
C GLN A 246 24.49 9.05 -2.97
N ARG A 247 25.30 8.23 -3.67
CA ARG A 247 25.23 8.08 -5.13
C ARG A 247 23.88 7.49 -5.57
N THR A 248 23.38 6.46 -4.88
CA THR A 248 22.07 5.87 -5.16
C THR A 248 20.92 6.85 -4.89
N ILE A 249 20.98 7.66 -3.82
CA ILE A 249 19.98 8.71 -3.56
C ILE A 249 19.98 9.75 -4.69
N SER A 250 21.15 10.16 -5.18
CA SER A 250 21.25 11.05 -6.34
C SER A 250 20.60 10.42 -7.59
N ALA A 251 20.86 9.13 -7.84
CA ALA A 251 20.23 8.41 -8.93
C ALA A 251 18.70 8.30 -8.76
N ALA A 252 18.19 8.14 -7.53
CA ALA A 252 16.77 8.11 -7.23
C ALA A 252 16.09 9.46 -7.51
N ILE A 253 16.74 10.57 -7.15
CA ILE A 253 16.26 11.93 -7.49
C ILE A 253 16.21 12.12 -9.00
N SER A 254 17.26 11.70 -9.73
CA SER A 254 17.28 11.72 -11.20
C SER A 254 16.18 10.86 -11.81
N PHE A 255 15.95 9.66 -11.27
CA PHE A 255 14.87 8.76 -11.70
C PHE A 255 13.49 9.43 -11.58
N LEU A 256 13.20 10.12 -10.48
CA LEU A 256 11.91 10.81 -10.31
C LEU A 256 11.73 12.00 -11.27
N ASN A 257 12.84 12.65 -11.66
CA ASN A 257 12.81 13.78 -12.58
C ASN A 257 12.82 13.36 -14.06
N ALA A 258 13.16 12.11 -14.38
CA ALA A 258 13.18 11.62 -15.75
C ALA A 258 11.75 11.55 -16.30
N PRO A 259 11.47 12.13 -17.49
CA PRO A 259 10.13 12.11 -18.08
C PRO A 259 9.65 10.68 -18.41
N ASP A 260 10.58 9.73 -18.58
CA ASP A 260 10.36 8.34 -18.96
C ASP A 260 10.80 7.32 -17.90
N GLY A 261 11.42 7.73 -16.80
CA GLY A 261 11.84 6.86 -15.69
C GLY A 261 12.90 5.83 -16.09
N SER A 262 14.15 5.99 -15.62
CA SER A 262 15.25 5.05 -15.90
C SER A 262 15.01 3.60 -15.41
N LEU A 263 14.02 3.36 -14.54
CA LEU A 263 13.60 2.04 -14.08
C LEU A 263 12.28 1.63 -14.76
N GLN A 264 12.39 0.86 -15.84
CA GLN A 264 11.25 0.49 -16.67
C GLN A 264 10.16 -0.31 -15.95
N TRP A 265 10.49 -1.01 -14.86
CA TRP A 265 9.56 -1.85 -14.11
C TRP A 265 8.93 -1.16 -12.89
N ILE A 266 9.30 0.10 -12.58
CA ILE A 266 8.73 0.87 -11.46
C ILE A 266 8.00 2.09 -12.00
N GLN A 267 6.84 2.38 -11.44
CA GLN A 267 6.09 3.59 -11.68
C GLN A 267 5.76 4.28 -10.35
N VAL A 268 6.05 5.59 -10.29
CA VAL A 268 5.64 6.47 -9.20
C VAL A 268 4.64 7.48 -9.76
N PRO A 269 3.42 7.59 -9.20
CA PRO A 269 2.45 8.61 -9.60
C PRO A 269 3.03 10.01 -9.47
N GLU A 270 2.74 10.89 -10.44
CA GLU A 270 3.27 12.26 -10.46
C GLU A 270 2.97 13.03 -9.17
N LYS A 271 1.76 12.83 -8.61
CA LYS A 271 1.34 13.44 -7.34
C LYS A 271 2.25 13.10 -6.15
N ASP A 272 2.92 11.96 -6.21
CA ASP A 272 3.72 11.41 -5.10
C ASP A 272 5.22 11.73 -5.25
N LYS A 273 5.68 12.08 -6.45
CA LYS A 273 7.11 12.31 -6.72
C LYS A 273 7.71 13.41 -5.86
N ALA A 274 6.97 14.49 -5.61
CA ALA A 274 7.47 15.64 -4.87
C ALA A 274 7.77 15.30 -3.40
N SER A 275 6.88 14.57 -2.72
CA SER A 275 7.04 14.19 -1.32
C SER A 275 8.15 13.14 -1.14
N ILE A 276 8.21 12.15 -2.01
CA ILE A 276 9.28 11.13 -2.02
C ILE A 276 10.65 11.80 -2.25
N ARG A 277 10.74 12.74 -3.19
CA ARG A 277 11.96 13.51 -3.44
C ARG A 277 12.38 14.35 -2.23
N GLY A 278 11.42 14.89 -1.48
CA GLY A 278 11.70 15.57 -0.21
C GLY A 278 12.42 14.67 0.80
N SER A 279 12.02 13.40 0.92
CA SER A 279 12.72 12.43 1.77
C SER A 279 14.17 12.22 1.33
N PHE A 280 14.42 12.06 0.03
CA PHE A 280 15.77 11.93 -0.51
C PHE A 280 16.65 13.14 -0.21
N GLN A 281 16.14 14.36 -0.43
CA GLN A 281 16.90 15.60 -0.20
C GLN A 281 17.32 15.75 1.27
N ARG A 282 16.40 15.45 2.20
CA ARG A 282 16.68 15.46 3.65
C ARG A 282 17.74 14.43 4.03
N TRP A 283 17.70 13.22 3.47
CA TRP A 283 18.72 12.20 3.69
C TRP A 283 20.11 12.58 3.16
N GLN A 284 20.19 13.43 2.13
CA GLN A 284 21.48 13.93 1.63
C GLN A 284 22.07 15.03 2.50
N GLN A 285 21.23 15.91 3.07
CA GLN A 285 21.70 17.20 3.58
C GLN A 285 21.37 17.46 5.05
N GLU A 286 20.25 16.97 5.55
CA GLU A 286 19.66 17.43 6.82
C GLU A 286 19.75 16.40 7.95
N VAL A 287 19.68 15.09 7.64
CA VAL A 287 19.63 14.05 8.67
C VAL A 287 20.96 13.86 9.39
N ALA A 288 22.06 13.63 8.66
CA ALA A 288 23.35 13.28 9.28
C ALA A 288 23.91 14.35 10.25
N PRO A 289 23.72 15.67 10.02
CA PRO A 289 24.08 16.70 11.00
C PRO A 289 23.31 16.62 12.33
N VAL A 290 22.06 16.16 12.31
CA VAL A 290 21.18 16.12 13.50
C VAL A 290 21.20 14.75 14.20
N TYR A 291 21.26 13.69 13.40
CA TYR A 291 21.26 12.29 13.83
C TYR A 291 22.64 11.69 13.54
N THR A 292 23.64 12.16 14.30
CA THR A 292 25.03 11.74 14.15
C THR A 292 25.21 10.25 14.48
N THR A 293 26.33 9.66 14.04
CA THR A 293 26.72 8.28 14.35
C THR A 293 26.69 7.99 15.84
N LYS A 294 27.21 8.93 16.67
CA LYS A 294 27.15 8.84 18.13
C LYS A 294 25.71 8.72 18.62
N ARG A 295 24.84 9.64 18.19
CA ARG A 295 23.44 9.70 18.63
C ARG A 295 22.66 8.45 18.23
N MET A 296 22.82 8.00 16.98
CA MET A 296 22.21 6.76 16.48
C MET A 296 22.65 5.54 17.28
N ARG A 297 23.94 5.43 17.60
CA ARG A 297 24.51 4.33 18.38
C ARG A 297 24.03 4.35 19.84
N GLU A 298 23.97 5.52 20.46
CA GLU A 298 23.52 5.65 21.84
C GLU A 298 22.04 5.26 21.99
N GLN A 299 21.23 5.57 20.98
CA GLN A 299 19.83 5.18 20.92
C GLN A 299 19.63 3.66 20.83
N VAL A 300 20.59 2.91 20.27
CA VAL A 300 20.54 1.43 20.28
C VAL A 300 20.59 0.89 21.71
N TYR A 301 21.36 1.49 22.62
CA TYR A 301 21.42 1.03 24.01
C TYR A 301 20.07 1.18 24.72
N VAL A 302 19.40 2.32 24.52
CA VAL A 302 18.07 2.59 25.08
C VAL A 302 17.08 1.51 24.64
N HIS A 303 17.02 1.23 23.33
CA HIS A 303 16.11 0.21 22.81
C HIS A 303 16.44 -1.21 23.27
N LEU A 304 17.72 -1.57 23.40
CA LEU A 304 18.11 -2.88 23.90
C LEU A 304 17.76 -3.05 25.39
N GLU A 305 17.87 -2.00 26.19
CA GLU A 305 17.45 -1.99 27.60
C GLU A 305 15.92 -2.09 27.75
N GLU A 306 15.15 -1.37 26.94
CA GLU A 306 13.69 -1.47 26.88
C GLU A 306 13.24 -2.88 26.49
N GLN A 307 13.83 -3.45 25.44
CA GLN A 307 13.50 -4.81 24.99
C GLN A 307 13.84 -5.88 26.02
N ALA A 308 14.92 -5.72 26.77
CA ALA A 308 15.24 -6.61 27.88
C ALA A 308 14.19 -6.53 29.01
N SER A 309 13.49 -5.39 29.13
CA SER A 309 12.47 -5.14 30.16
C SER A 309 11.07 -5.60 29.77
N GLU A 310 10.71 -5.56 28.47
CA GLU A 310 9.36 -5.87 27.97
C GLU A 310 9.10 -7.37 27.71
N GLY A 311 10.12 -8.22 27.83
CA GLY A 311 10.01 -9.66 27.59
C GLY A 311 10.02 -10.06 26.11
N GLU A 312 10.20 -11.36 25.86
CA GLU A 312 10.51 -11.94 24.55
C GLU A 312 9.29 -11.97 23.57
N GLY A 313 9.33 -11.16 22.51
CA GLY A 313 8.38 -11.23 21.37
C GLY A 313 8.61 -12.46 20.44
N LEU A 314 7.70 -12.78 19.52
CA LEU A 314 7.75 -14.02 18.71
C LEU A 314 9.09 -14.25 17.97
N LEU A 315 9.71 -13.19 17.44
CA LEU A 315 11.01 -13.27 16.76
C LEU A 315 12.21 -13.39 17.71
N SER A 316 12.07 -13.05 19.00
CA SER A 316 13.15 -13.20 19.99
C SER A 316 13.46 -14.65 20.37
N GLN A 317 12.55 -15.58 20.05
CA GLN A 317 12.77 -17.02 20.19
C GLN A 317 13.72 -17.59 19.12
N VAL A 318 13.99 -16.83 18.05
CA VAL A 318 14.89 -17.27 16.97
C VAL A 318 16.34 -17.01 17.37
N LYS A 319 17.06 -18.08 17.70
CA LYS A 319 18.49 -17.96 18.03
C LYS A 319 19.31 -17.59 16.78
N PRO A 320 20.20 -16.58 16.86
CA PRO A 320 21.09 -16.27 15.75
C PRO A 320 21.94 -17.49 15.39
N PRO A 321 22.27 -17.69 14.10
CA PRO A 321 23.24 -18.69 13.70
C PRO A 321 24.56 -18.49 14.45
N PRO A 322 25.30 -19.57 14.81
CA PRO A 322 26.55 -19.44 15.56
C PRO A 322 27.58 -18.50 14.91
N SER A 323 27.58 -18.42 13.57
CA SER A 323 28.41 -17.50 12.79
C SER A 323 28.14 -16.02 13.09
N CYS A 324 26.91 -15.66 13.46
CA CYS A 324 26.50 -14.27 13.71
C CYS A 324 26.70 -13.84 15.17
N LYS A 325 27.22 -14.71 16.05
CA LYS A 325 27.41 -14.40 17.48
C LYS A 325 28.29 -13.17 17.70
N LYS A 326 29.33 -13.00 16.87
CA LYS A 326 30.19 -11.82 16.94
C LYS A 326 29.46 -10.56 16.51
N ASP A 327 28.64 -10.61 15.46
CA ASP A 327 27.78 -9.48 15.06
C ASP A 327 26.88 -9.05 16.22
N CYS A 328 26.19 -9.98 16.87
CA CYS A 328 25.32 -9.68 18.03
C CYS A 328 26.11 -8.96 19.15
N THR A 329 27.31 -9.47 19.45
CA THR A 329 28.17 -8.94 20.51
C THR A 329 28.67 -7.53 20.18
N MET A 330 29.05 -7.30 18.93
CA MET A 330 29.55 -6.01 18.46
C MET A 330 28.43 -4.98 18.28
N PHE A 331 27.26 -5.42 17.84
CA PHE A 331 26.07 -4.59 17.72
C PHE A 331 25.59 -4.13 19.09
N ALA A 332 25.45 -5.03 20.07
CA ALA A 332 25.09 -4.65 21.43
C ALA A 332 26.12 -3.73 22.09
N ALA A 333 27.40 -3.84 21.73
CA ALA A 333 28.46 -3.00 22.31
C ALA A 333 28.58 -1.62 21.65
N ALA A 334 28.38 -1.52 20.33
CA ALA A 334 28.73 -0.32 19.56
C ALA A 334 27.86 -0.06 18.31
N ALA A 335 26.72 -0.74 18.17
CA ALA A 335 25.88 -0.74 16.97
C ALA A 335 26.61 -1.15 15.68
N VAL A 336 27.73 -1.87 15.79
CA VAL A 336 28.55 -2.30 14.66
C VAL A 336 28.12 -3.67 14.16
N LEU A 337 27.72 -3.74 12.90
CA LEU A 337 27.62 -4.98 12.12
C LEU A 337 28.92 -5.22 11.36
N ILE A 338 29.37 -6.48 11.27
CA ILE A 338 30.66 -6.82 10.66
C ILE A 338 30.61 -6.58 9.15
N PRO A 339 31.47 -5.70 8.60
CA PRO A 339 31.49 -5.43 7.16
C PRO A 339 32.18 -6.57 6.39
N PRO A 340 31.98 -6.65 5.06
CA PRO A 340 32.79 -7.52 4.21
C PRO A 340 34.28 -7.21 4.28
N LYS A 341 35.10 -8.17 3.85
CA LYS A 341 36.57 -8.05 3.94
C LYS A 341 37.13 -6.84 3.17
N SER A 342 36.61 -6.51 1.99
CA SER A 342 37.11 -5.36 1.21
C SER A 342 36.86 -4.02 1.89
N PHE A 343 35.95 -3.96 2.85
CA PHE A 343 35.68 -2.76 3.66
C PHE A 343 36.61 -2.68 4.88
N LEU A 344 37.38 -3.73 5.14
CA LEU A 344 38.40 -3.81 6.19
C LEU A 344 39.82 -3.61 5.64
N GLU A 345 40.00 -3.36 4.35
CA GLU A 345 41.33 -3.13 3.76
C GLU A 345 41.85 -1.72 4.15
N GLU A 346 40.95 -0.74 4.20
CA GLU A 346 41.20 0.61 4.73
C GLU A 346 40.72 0.72 6.19
N ASP A 347 41.11 -0.24 7.04
CA ASP A 347 40.65 -0.37 8.42
C ASP A 347 41.22 0.70 9.36
N SER A 348 40.75 1.93 9.17
CA SER A 348 41.09 3.06 10.01
C SER A 348 40.71 2.83 11.47
N LEU A 349 39.75 1.96 11.77
CA LEU A 349 39.31 1.65 13.14
C LEU A 349 40.10 0.52 13.81
N GLY A 350 40.95 -0.20 13.11
CA GLY A 350 41.59 -1.43 13.64
C GLY A 350 40.58 -2.54 13.96
N LEU A 351 39.41 -2.53 13.30
CA LEU A 351 38.33 -3.50 13.43
C LEU A 351 38.81 -4.92 13.12
N SER A 352 39.70 -5.12 12.15
CA SER A 352 40.33 -6.41 11.83
C SER A 352 41.05 -7.00 13.04
N THR A 353 41.75 -6.16 13.82
CA THR A 353 42.42 -6.58 15.06
C THR A 353 41.44 -6.84 16.19
N ILE A 354 40.32 -6.13 16.23
CA ILE A 354 39.26 -6.37 17.22
C ILE A 354 38.55 -7.71 16.93
N LEU A 355 38.30 -8.01 15.66
CA LEU A 355 37.61 -9.22 15.21
C LEU A 355 38.38 -10.51 15.54
N THR A 356 39.70 -10.46 15.71
CA THR A 356 40.50 -11.61 16.14
C THR A 356 40.45 -11.87 17.65
N LYS A 357 39.97 -10.91 18.45
CA LYS A 357 39.89 -11.06 19.91
C LYS A 357 38.75 -12.02 20.29
N LYS A 358 38.95 -12.73 21.41
CA LYS A 358 37.91 -13.59 22.01
C LYS A 358 36.72 -12.77 22.56
N SER A 359 36.99 -11.56 23.03
CA SER A 359 36.03 -10.61 23.61
C SER A 359 36.17 -9.24 22.92
N PRO A 360 35.70 -9.09 21.67
CA PRO A 360 35.82 -7.84 20.91
C PRO A 360 35.17 -6.64 21.61
N GLU A 361 34.06 -6.85 22.31
CA GLU A 361 33.29 -5.82 23.03
C GLU A 361 34.10 -5.07 24.09
N ARG A 362 35.14 -5.69 24.65
CA ARG A 362 36.02 -5.05 25.64
C ARG A 362 36.92 -3.98 25.01
N ALA A 363 37.20 -4.10 23.72
CA ALA A 363 38.01 -3.13 22.99
C ALA A 363 37.19 -1.94 22.45
N MET A 364 35.87 -2.05 22.41
CA MET A 364 34.95 -1.06 21.84
C MET A 364 34.52 -0.03 22.89
N ARG A 365 35.47 0.74 23.42
CA ARG A 365 35.22 1.70 24.52
C ARG A 365 36.06 2.97 24.38
N GLY A 366 35.63 4.03 25.06
CA GLY A 366 36.41 5.27 25.21
C GLY A 366 36.87 5.86 23.88
N ALA A 367 38.18 6.06 23.73
CA ALA A 367 38.78 6.64 22.52
C ALA A 367 38.45 5.87 21.23
N TRP A 368 38.22 4.55 21.30
CA TRP A 368 37.83 3.78 20.14
C TRP A 368 36.41 4.12 19.66
N LEU A 369 35.46 4.26 20.59
CA LEU A 369 34.09 4.69 20.25
C LEU A 369 34.08 6.11 19.68
N GLN A 370 34.88 7.02 20.26
CA GLN A 370 35.03 8.36 19.71
C GLN A 370 35.59 8.32 18.28
N LYS A 371 36.53 7.41 18.00
CA LYS A 371 37.02 7.20 16.64
C LYS A 371 35.94 6.65 15.72
N LEU A 372 35.15 5.67 16.15
CA LEU A 372 34.00 5.16 15.40
C LEU A 372 33.01 6.29 15.06
N ASP A 373 32.60 7.06 16.08
CA ASP A 373 31.62 8.15 15.95
C ASP A 373 32.07 9.23 14.95
N ASN A 374 33.39 9.46 14.84
CA ASN A 374 33.98 10.44 13.92
C ASN A 374 34.24 9.90 12.51
N ASN A 375 34.27 8.58 12.30
CA ASN A 375 34.68 7.98 11.03
C ASN A 375 33.56 7.21 10.33
N TRP A 376 32.58 6.67 11.05
CA TRP A 376 31.43 5.98 10.44
C TRP A 376 30.26 6.93 10.28
N MET A 377 29.30 6.55 9.43
CA MET A 377 28.18 7.38 9.05
C MET A 377 26.86 6.80 9.57
N PRO A 378 25.87 7.64 9.93
CA PRO A 378 24.55 7.16 10.31
C PRO A 378 23.81 6.58 9.10
N ASN A 379 22.99 5.55 9.30
CA ASN A 379 22.02 5.16 8.29
C ASN A 379 20.86 6.16 8.27
N VAL A 380 21.01 7.18 7.43
CA VAL A 380 20.04 8.27 7.29
C VAL A 380 18.65 7.80 6.87
N THR A 381 18.53 6.63 6.21
CA THR A 381 17.23 6.09 5.74
C THR A 381 16.32 5.61 6.87
N LEU A 382 16.87 5.46 8.08
CA LEU A 382 16.10 5.11 9.28
C LEU A 382 15.34 6.29 9.88
N ILE A 383 15.63 7.51 9.44
CA ILE A 383 15.09 8.74 10.03
C ILE A 383 14.14 9.42 9.04
N ASP A 384 12.96 9.76 9.54
CA ASP A 384 12.05 10.71 8.91
C ASP A 384 12.02 11.97 9.77
N LEU A 385 12.54 13.09 9.26
CA LEU A 385 12.55 14.35 10.01
C LEU A 385 11.14 14.88 10.31
N GLU A 386 10.14 14.35 9.60
CA GLU A 386 8.75 14.67 9.84
C GLU A 386 8.16 13.84 10.99
N TRP A 387 8.83 12.80 11.53
CA TRP A 387 8.33 11.99 12.66
C TRP A 387 9.37 11.39 13.63
N PRO A 388 9.13 11.47 14.96
CA PRO A 388 8.30 12.47 15.65
C PRO A 388 8.97 13.85 15.53
N PRO A 389 8.24 14.98 15.48
CA PRO A 389 8.88 16.27 15.47
C PRO A 389 9.69 16.42 16.77
N PRO A 390 11.03 16.46 16.75
CA PRO A 390 11.78 16.74 17.96
C PRO A 390 11.36 18.12 18.46
N PRO A 391 11.16 18.34 19.78
CA PRO A 391 10.91 19.69 20.28
C PRO A 391 12.06 20.58 19.80
N PRO A 392 11.83 21.66 19.04
CA PRO A 392 12.92 22.46 18.51
C PRO A 392 13.55 23.31 19.64
N PRO A 393 14.89 23.32 19.81
CA PRO A 393 15.88 22.47 19.13
C PRO A 393 15.96 21.04 19.71
N PRO A 394 16.22 20.02 18.88
CA PRO A 394 16.37 18.63 19.34
C PRO A 394 17.44 18.56 20.41
N ARG A 395 17.12 17.90 21.53
CA ARG A 395 18.08 17.70 22.63
C ARG A 395 18.87 16.42 22.37
N GLU A 396 20.08 16.36 22.93
CA GLU A 396 20.97 15.20 22.79
C GLU A 396 20.31 13.89 23.29
N ASN A 397 19.36 13.97 24.23
CA ASN A 397 18.67 12.85 24.85
C ASN A 397 17.23 12.61 24.36
N ASP A 398 16.79 13.25 23.28
CA ASP A 398 15.44 12.99 22.75
C ASP A 398 15.39 11.55 22.21
N TYR A 399 14.40 10.78 22.67
CA TYR A 399 14.14 9.42 22.21
C TYR A 399 13.60 9.43 20.78
N PHE A 400 14.11 8.52 19.94
CA PHE A 400 13.59 8.27 18.60
C PHE A 400 13.84 6.82 18.20
N TRP A 401 12.97 6.27 17.37
CA TRP A 401 13.06 4.88 16.94
C TRP A 401 14.14 4.69 15.87
N VAL A 402 15.11 3.79 16.07
CA VAL A 402 16.16 3.45 15.07
C VAL A 402 16.04 2.02 14.55
N GLY A 403 14.87 1.41 14.69
CA GLY A 403 14.66 0.02 14.36
C GLY A 403 15.04 -0.92 15.49
N HIS A 404 14.77 -2.19 15.23
CA HIS A 404 14.91 -3.29 16.17
C HIS A 404 16.32 -3.93 16.03
N GLU A 405 16.67 -4.86 16.92
CA GLU A 405 17.93 -5.60 16.82
C GLU A 405 18.03 -6.38 15.47
N PRO A 406 19.15 -6.26 14.73
CA PRO A 406 19.28 -6.78 13.37
C PRO A 406 19.04 -8.28 13.20
N VAL A 407 19.41 -9.13 14.18
CA VAL A 407 19.12 -10.58 14.12
C VAL A 407 17.62 -10.83 14.14
N ARG A 408 16.88 -10.09 14.98
CA ARG A 408 15.42 -10.16 15.00
C ARG A 408 14.84 -9.76 13.65
N ASP A 409 15.36 -8.69 13.08
CA ASP A 409 14.77 -8.03 11.90
C ASP A 409 15.13 -8.73 10.59
N PHE A 410 16.34 -9.24 10.49
CA PHE A 410 16.79 -10.03 9.36
C PHE A 410 16.24 -11.46 9.40
N GLY A 411 15.64 -11.92 10.51
CA GLY A 411 14.83 -13.13 10.53
C GLY A 411 15.46 -14.37 9.89
N PHE A 412 16.54 -14.90 10.48
CA PHE A 412 17.23 -16.09 9.94
C PHE A 412 16.34 -17.34 9.76
N GLY A 413 15.20 -17.40 10.46
CA GLY A 413 14.19 -18.45 10.28
C GLY A 413 13.17 -18.17 9.16
N SER A 414 12.98 -16.91 8.77
CA SER A 414 11.95 -16.48 7.81
C SER A 414 12.51 -16.22 6.39
N LEU A 415 13.74 -15.70 6.28
CA LEU A 415 14.35 -15.40 4.97
C LEU A 415 14.89 -16.63 4.20
N LYS A 416 14.96 -17.81 4.84
CA LYS A 416 15.44 -19.09 4.27
C LYS A 416 16.74 -18.97 3.45
N CYS A 417 17.65 -18.08 3.84
CA CYS A 417 18.97 -17.91 3.21
C CYS A 417 20.02 -18.71 3.98
N TYR A 418 20.79 -19.53 3.27
CA TYR A 418 21.77 -20.45 3.85
C TYR A 418 23.05 -20.41 2.99
N PRO A 419 23.86 -19.33 3.12
CA PRO A 419 25.13 -19.24 2.41
C PRO A 419 26.05 -20.42 2.74
N ALA A 420 26.94 -20.76 1.81
CA ALA A 420 27.98 -21.74 2.06
C ALA A 420 29.07 -21.14 2.98
N ASN A 421 29.27 -21.73 4.16
CA ASN A 421 30.29 -21.35 5.15
C ASN A 421 30.21 -19.88 5.64
N PRO A 422 29.09 -19.46 6.24
CA PRO A 422 28.93 -18.10 6.77
C PRO A 422 29.88 -17.83 7.93
N LYS A 423 30.40 -16.60 7.97
CA LYS A 423 31.32 -16.11 9.01
C LYS A 423 30.71 -14.99 9.84
N CYS A 424 29.74 -14.28 9.29
CA CYS A 424 29.07 -13.15 9.91
C CYS A 424 27.69 -12.94 9.28
N MET A 425 26.96 -11.98 9.81
CA MET A 425 25.62 -11.62 9.34
C MET A 425 25.61 -11.14 7.88
N TYR A 426 26.66 -10.42 7.44
CA TYR A 426 26.80 -9.97 6.06
C TYR A 426 26.70 -11.11 5.05
N ASP A 427 27.24 -12.29 5.34
CA ASP A 427 27.23 -13.42 4.39
C ASP A 427 25.79 -13.90 4.09
N TYR A 428 24.89 -13.83 5.07
CA TYR A 428 23.47 -14.15 4.88
C TYR A 428 22.75 -13.06 4.11
N ALA A 429 23.02 -11.79 4.44
CA ALA A 429 22.48 -10.64 3.70
C ALA A 429 22.91 -10.66 2.23
N ALA A 430 24.18 -10.94 1.97
CA ALA A 430 24.71 -11.06 0.63
C ALA A 430 24.02 -12.19 -0.15
N ASP A 431 23.89 -13.40 0.42
CA ASP A 431 23.16 -14.51 -0.22
C ASP A 431 21.69 -14.16 -0.49
N TYR A 432 21.02 -13.53 0.47
CA TYR A 432 19.64 -13.06 0.33
C TYR A 432 19.48 -12.08 -0.84
N PHE A 433 20.25 -11.00 -0.86
CA PHE A 433 20.16 -9.97 -1.90
C PHE A 433 20.64 -10.46 -3.26
N MET A 434 21.58 -11.41 -3.30
CA MET A 434 21.95 -12.10 -4.53
C MET A 434 20.78 -12.89 -5.11
N ARG A 435 20.08 -13.70 -4.29
CA ARG A 435 18.89 -14.44 -4.74
C ARG A 435 17.78 -13.52 -5.20
N LEU A 436 17.59 -12.40 -4.49
CA LEU A 436 16.59 -11.39 -4.86
C LEU A 436 16.96 -10.69 -6.17
N GLY A 437 18.23 -10.33 -6.37
CA GLY A 437 18.73 -9.79 -7.63
C GLY A 437 18.58 -10.77 -8.80
N ASP A 438 18.92 -12.05 -8.58
CA ASP A 438 18.74 -13.13 -9.57
C ASP A 438 17.26 -13.39 -9.88
N ALA A 439 16.37 -13.21 -8.89
CA ALA A 439 14.92 -13.30 -9.10
C ALA A 439 14.43 -12.10 -9.91
N LEU A 440 14.85 -10.89 -9.56
CA LEU A 440 14.51 -9.67 -10.29
C LEU A 440 14.99 -9.75 -11.75
N ASP A 441 16.24 -10.13 -12.02
CA ASP A 441 16.75 -10.29 -13.39
C ASP A 441 15.89 -11.25 -14.23
N HIS A 442 15.39 -12.32 -13.60
CA HIS A 442 14.53 -13.32 -14.23
C HIS A 442 13.13 -12.79 -14.61
N VAL A 443 12.59 -11.80 -13.87
CA VAL A 443 11.20 -11.32 -14.05
C VAL A 443 11.06 -9.85 -14.45
N LYS A 444 12.11 -9.02 -14.36
CA LYS A 444 12.01 -7.55 -14.47
C LYS A 444 11.46 -7.04 -15.80
N SER A 445 11.54 -7.83 -16.87
CA SER A 445 10.90 -7.51 -18.16
C SER A 445 9.38 -7.73 -18.17
N ARG A 446 8.83 -8.40 -17.16
CA ARG A 446 7.41 -8.80 -17.03
C ARG A 446 6.78 -8.37 -15.70
N VAL A 447 7.49 -7.56 -14.91
CA VAL A 447 7.02 -7.02 -13.64
C VAL A 447 6.71 -5.54 -13.78
N ARG A 448 5.63 -5.10 -13.13
CA ARG A 448 5.31 -3.69 -12.88
C ARG A 448 5.13 -3.49 -11.39
N VAL A 449 5.80 -2.47 -10.84
CA VAL A 449 5.61 -1.99 -9.47
C VAL A 449 5.03 -0.60 -9.53
N GLU A 450 3.81 -0.45 -9.06
CA GLU A 450 3.11 0.82 -8.89
C GLU A 450 3.26 1.24 -7.41
N ALA A 451 4.04 2.29 -7.16
CA ALA A 451 4.38 2.76 -5.83
C ALA A 451 3.57 4.00 -5.45
N ILE A 452 2.58 3.84 -4.58
CA ILE A 452 1.61 4.88 -4.20
C ILE A 452 1.90 5.38 -2.79
N VAL A 453 1.98 6.69 -2.63
CA VAL A 453 1.90 7.31 -1.31
C VAL A 453 0.44 7.59 -0.99
N GLY A 454 -0.07 7.00 0.09
CA GLY A 454 -1.45 7.18 0.51
C GLY A 454 -1.94 6.17 1.55
N ASP A 455 -3.13 6.44 2.06
CA ASP A 455 -3.85 5.54 2.96
C ASP A 455 -4.29 4.25 2.28
N MET A 456 -4.35 3.15 3.02
CA MET A 456 -4.87 1.88 2.49
C MET A 456 -6.34 1.98 2.13
N ALA A 457 -7.19 2.54 3.00
CA ALA A 457 -8.63 2.58 2.76
C ALA A 457 -8.96 3.51 1.59
N GLU A 458 -8.40 4.73 1.59
CA GLU A 458 -8.56 5.67 0.48
C GLU A 458 -8.05 5.10 -0.84
N THR A 459 -6.88 4.46 -0.84
CA THR A 459 -6.30 3.87 -2.05
C THR A 459 -7.17 2.71 -2.57
N CYS A 460 -7.64 1.81 -1.70
CA CYS A 460 -8.52 0.72 -2.11
C CYS A 460 -9.87 1.24 -2.64
N GLU A 461 -10.46 2.27 -2.02
CA GLU A 461 -11.67 2.90 -2.56
C GLU A 461 -11.42 3.53 -3.93
N LYS A 462 -10.31 4.27 -4.09
CA LYS A 462 -9.95 4.85 -5.38
C LYS A 462 -9.69 3.79 -6.44
N ILE A 463 -9.10 2.65 -6.10
CA ILE A 463 -8.97 1.50 -6.98
C ILE A 463 -10.35 0.96 -7.38
N ARG A 464 -11.21 0.68 -6.39
CA ARG A 464 -12.56 0.12 -6.58
C ARG A 464 -13.39 0.94 -7.56
N TYR A 465 -13.32 2.26 -7.48
CA TYR A 465 -14.10 3.17 -8.32
C TYR A 465 -13.31 3.72 -9.52
N GLY A 466 -12.10 3.23 -9.77
CA GLY A 466 -11.27 3.65 -10.92
C GLY A 466 -10.86 5.13 -10.88
N LEU A 467 -10.65 5.68 -9.68
CA LEU A 467 -10.37 7.11 -9.41
C LEU A 467 -8.89 7.43 -9.22
N LEU A 468 -7.99 6.47 -9.42
CA LEU A 468 -6.55 6.75 -9.45
C LEU A 468 -6.20 7.52 -10.72
N GLU A 469 -5.93 8.81 -10.58
CA GLU A 469 -5.76 9.75 -11.70
C GLU A 469 -4.63 9.35 -12.65
N HIS A 470 -3.51 8.84 -12.11
CA HIS A 470 -2.38 8.38 -12.93
C HIS A 470 -2.69 7.14 -13.76
N ARG A 471 -3.72 6.35 -13.40
CA ARG A 471 -4.20 5.25 -14.25
C ARG A 471 -5.13 5.74 -15.36
N GLN A 472 -5.86 6.83 -15.11
CA GLN A 472 -6.74 7.46 -16.11
C GLN A 472 -5.94 8.17 -17.20
N SER A 473 -4.85 8.85 -16.84
CA SER A 473 -3.99 9.55 -17.81
C SER A 473 -3.32 8.58 -18.80
N ILE A 474 -2.94 7.37 -18.37
CA ILE A 474 -2.35 6.36 -19.25
C ILE A 474 -3.37 5.91 -20.31
N LYS A 475 -4.66 5.73 -19.94
CA LYS A 475 -5.73 5.39 -20.89
C LYS A 475 -5.87 6.39 -22.04
N HIS A 476 -5.60 7.66 -21.79
CA HIS A 476 -5.72 8.73 -22.80
C HIS A 476 -4.44 8.89 -23.65
N ALA A 477 -3.29 8.48 -23.14
CA ALA A 477 -2.00 8.64 -23.84
C ALA A 477 -1.80 7.61 -24.97
N GLU A 478 -2.32 6.39 -24.84
CA GLU A 478 -2.15 5.34 -25.85
C GLU A 478 -3.08 5.47 -27.07
N GLU A 479 -4.16 6.25 -26.98
CA GLU A 479 -4.99 6.61 -28.16
C GLU A 479 -4.20 7.46 -29.20
N THR A 480 -2.99 7.93 -28.86
CA THR A 480 -2.18 8.79 -29.73
C THR A 480 -0.80 8.25 -30.12
N CYS A 481 -0.33 7.13 -29.55
CA CYS A 481 1.04 6.64 -29.76
C CYS A 481 1.12 5.13 -30.00
N ALA A 482 1.04 4.72 -31.27
CA ALA A 482 1.38 3.37 -31.72
C ALA A 482 2.90 3.25 -31.92
N ASN A 483 3.68 2.93 -30.89
CA ASN A 483 5.08 2.50 -31.05
C ASN A 483 5.55 1.63 -29.87
N GLY A 484 5.31 0.33 -29.97
CA GLY A 484 6.30 -0.76 -29.88
C GLY A 484 7.31 -0.89 -28.73
N ASN A 485 7.34 -0.04 -27.72
CA ASN A 485 8.21 -0.24 -26.55
C ASN A 485 7.44 -0.90 -25.40
N HIS A 486 8.14 -1.70 -24.61
CA HIS A 486 7.67 -2.51 -23.48
C HIS A 486 7.06 -1.70 -22.32
N SER A 487 6.14 -0.77 -22.57
CA SER A 487 5.32 -0.13 -21.54
C SER A 487 4.15 -1.04 -21.19
N PHE A 488 3.84 -1.14 -19.90
CA PHE A 488 2.59 -1.79 -19.49
C PHE A 488 1.42 -0.94 -19.99
N SER A 489 0.48 -1.55 -20.70
CA SER A 489 -0.70 -0.85 -21.20
C SER A 489 -1.65 -0.50 -20.03
N PRO A 490 -2.46 0.57 -20.12
CA PRO A 490 -3.38 0.98 -19.06
C PRO A 490 -4.40 -0.09 -18.67
N GLU A 491 -4.68 -1.05 -19.55
CA GLU A 491 -5.53 -2.21 -19.27
C GLU A 491 -4.90 -3.20 -18.26
N GLU A 492 -3.60 -3.07 -18.01
CA GLU A 492 -2.81 -3.97 -17.16
C GLU A 492 -2.72 -3.50 -15.71
N TYR A 493 -3.29 -2.34 -15.39
CA TYR A 493 -3.44 -1.87 -14.01
C TYR A 493 -4.69 -2.51 -13.38
N PRO A 494 -4.54 -3.40 -12.39
CA PRO A 494 -5.64 -4.17 -11.84
C PRO A 494 -6.60 -3.30 -11.01
N GLN A 495 -7.90 -3.39 -11.28
CA GLN A 495 -8.94 -2.90 -10.35
C GLN A 495 -9.29 -3.94 -9.27
N LEU A 496 -9.04 -5.22 -9.57
CA LEU A 496 -9.21 -6.34 -8.66
C LEU A 496 -7.91 -7.13 -8.59
N TYR A 497 -7.55 -7.59 -7.40
CA TYR A 497 -6.28 -8.25 -7.10
C TYR A 497 -6.45 -9.73 -6.81
N ASP A 498 -5.43 -10.53 -7.17
CA ASP A 498 -5.39 -11.96 -6.83
C ASP A 498 -4.98 -12.15 -5.37
N ARG A 499 -4.05 -11.31 -4.88
CA ARG A 499 -3.49 -11.39 -3.54
C ARG A 499 -3.39 -10.00 -2.92
N ILE A 500 -3.91 -9.86 -1.71
CA ILE A 500 -3.77 -8.63 -0.94
C ILE A 500 -3.15 -8.94 0.41
N HIS A 501 -2.09 -8.23 0.76
CA HIS A 501 -1.55 -8.22 2.11
C HIS A 501 -1.59 -6.81 2.65
N MET A 502 -2.27 -6.66 3.78
CA MET A 502 -2.17 -5.50 4.64
C MET A 502 -1.26 -5.89 5.80
N SER A 503 -0.30 -5.04 6.18
CA SER A 503 0.44 -5.26 7.43
C SER A 503 -0.51 -5.05 8.63
N ASN A 504 -0.02 -4.55 9.76
CA ASN A 504 -0.82 -4.33 10.98
C ASN A 504 -1.80 -3.15 10.85
N ILE A 505 -1.96 -2.59 9.64
CA ILE A 505 -2.83 -1.46 9.31
C ILE A 505 -4.21 -1.59 9.95
N PRO A 506 -4.94 -2.72 9.82
CA PRO A 506 -6.28 -2.84 10.37
C PRO A 506 -6.34 -2.57 11.88
N ASP A 507 -5.32 -2.94 12.65
CA ASP A 507 -5.30 -2.69 14.10
C ASP A 507 -5.26 -1.20 14.43
N TYR A 508 -4.60 -0.39 13.59
CA TYR A 508 -4.55 1.06 13.75
C TYR A 508 -5.81 1.76 13.22
N ILE A 509 -6.53 1.15 12.27
CA ILE A 509 -7.60 1.81 11.50
C ILE A 509 -9.02 1.32 11.79
N ARG A 510 -9.30 0.83 13.01
CA ARG A 510 -10.61 0.31 13.50
C ARG A 510 -10.86 -1.19 13.32
N GLY A 511 -9.79 -1.99 13.35
CA GLY A 511 -9.83 -3.44 13.42
C GLY A 511 -10.13 -4.12 12.07
N THR A 512 -10.43 -5.41 12.15
CA THR A 512 -10.60 -6.30 10.99
C THR A 512 -11.75 -5.91 10.05
N LEU A 513 -12.76 -5.17 10.54
CA LEU A 513 -13.86 -4.67 9.70
C LEU A 513 -13.34 -3.82 8.53
N SER A 514 -12.29 -3.02 8.75
CA SER A 514 -11.69 -2.18 7.70
C SER A 514 -11.14 -3.03 6.54
N SER A 515 -10.56 -4.21 6.83
CA SER A 515 -10.13 -5.15 5.79
C SER A 515 -11.31 -5.64 4.93
N PHE A 516 -12.45 -5.96 5.54
CA PHE A 516 -13.65 -6.38 4.81
C PHE A 516 -14.29 -5.23 4.01
N LEU A 517 -14.26 -4.00 4.52
CA LEU A 517 -14.86 -2.85 3.85
C LEU A 517 -14.03 -2.36 2.66
N PHE A 518 -12.70 -2.44 2.74
CA PHE A 518 -11.81 -1.81 1.76
C PHE A 518 -11.02 -2.82 0.91
N ALA A 519 -10.48 -3.90 1.49
CA ALA A 519 -9.70 -4.88 0.72
C ALA A 519 -10.59 -5.91 0.02
N ALA A 520 -11.65 -6.40 0.66
CA ALA A 520 -12.52 -7.42 0.05
C ALA A 520 -13.15 -6.95 -1.28
N PRO A 521 -13.67 -5.70 -1.43
CA PRO A 521 -14.25 -5.24 -2.69
C PRO A 521 -13.25 -5.11 -3.85
N VAL A 522 -11.96 -5.04 -3.56
CA VAL A 522 -10.89 -5.01 -4.57
C VAL A 522 -10.16 -6.35 -4.70
N THR A 523 -10.67 -7.40 -4.08
CA THR A 523 -10.18 -8.77 -4.25
C THR A 523 -10.98 -9.47 -5.34
N LYS A 524 -10.32 -10.21 -6.24
CA LYS A 524 -11.03 -10.94 -7.32
C LYS A 524 -12.00 -11.97 -6.74
N PRO A 525 -13.25 -12.05 -7.21
CA PRO A 525 -14.14 -13.16 -6.93
C PRO A 525 -13.74 -14.34 -7.84
N SER A 526 -12.66 -15.04 -7.50
CA SER A 526 -12.11 -16.10 -8.37
C SER A 526 -12.24 -17.49 -7.76
N ASP A 527 -12.35 -18.47 -8.65
CA ASP A 527 -12.14 -19.89 -8.43
C ASP A 527 -10.68 -20.24 -8.10
N ARG A 528 -9.76 -19.29 -8.23
CA ARG A 528 -8.31 -19.40 -7.98
C ARG A 528 -7.92 -19.03 -6.55
N CYS A 529 -8.85 -19.16 -5.61
CA CYS A 529 -8.65 -18.86 -4.19
C CYS A 529 -8.01 -17.48 -3.95
N ALA A 530 -8.48 -16.44 -4.66
CA ALA A 530 -8.06 -15.08 -4.35
C ALA A 530 -8.36 -14.72 -2.89
N TYR A 531 -7.43 -14.02 -2.26
CA TYR A 531 -7.53 -13.70 -0.84
C TYR A 531 -6.95 -12.33 -0.52
N PHE A 532 -7.47 -11.77 0.57
CA PHE A 532 -6.81 -10.71 1.30
C PHE A 532 -6.44 -11.24 2.69
N ARG A 533 -5.34 -10.75 3.24
CA ARG A 533 -4.92 -11.05 4.61
C ARG A 533 -4.39 -9.80 5.28
N SER A 534 -4.47 -9.78 6.61
CA SER A 534 -3.78 -8.79 7.43
C SER A 534 -3.07 -9.44 8.60
N ASN A 535 -2.09 -8.73 9.13
CA ASN A 535 -1.55 -9.06 10.44
C ASN A 535 -2.44 -8.44 11.52
N CYS A 536 -2.51 -9.11 12.66
CA CYS A 536 -3.20 -8.62 13.84
C CYS A 536 -2.24 -8.67 15.03
N LEU A 537 -1.86 -7.50 15.53
CA LEU A 537 -1.20 -7.31 16.80
C LEU A 537 -2.20 -7.68 17.88
N LEU A 538 -2.16 -8.94 18.27
CA LEU A 538 -2.82 -9.41 19.47
C LEU A 538 -2.26 -8.56 20.62
N ASN A 539 -3.04 -7.62 21.17
CA ASN A 539 -2.72 -6.77 22.33
C ASN A 539 -2.58 -7.62 23.61
N ARG A 540 -1.73 -8.66 23.55
CA ARG A 540 -1.58 -9.71 24.56
C ARG A 540 -1.15 -9.14 25.90
N GLN A 541 -0.53 -7.96 25.94
CA GLN A 541 -0.18 -7.30 27.19
C GLN A 541 -1.41 -6.94 28.05
N GLN A 542 -2.61 -6.82 27.45
CA GLN A 542 -3.86 -6.63 28.19
C GLN A 542 -4.46 -7.95 28.73
N PHE A 543 -3.88 -9.10 28.37
CA PHE A 543 -4.40 -10.42 28.73
C PHE A 543 -3.33 -11.21 29.48
N ALA A 544 -3.72 -11.94 30.53
CA ALA A 544 -2.78 -12.72 31.33
C ALA A 544 -2.04 -13.84 30.55
N GLY A 545 -2.45 -14.13 29.30
CA GLY A 545 -1.79 -15.06 28.39
C GLY A 545 -2.64 -15.38 27.15
N PRO A 546 -2.11 -16.16 26.19
CA PRO A 546 -2.83 -16.53 24.96
C PRO A 546 -4.17 -17.21 25.22
N SER A 547 -4.22 -18.11 26.21
CA SER A 547 -5.45 -18.81 26.61
C SER A 547 -6.53 -17.88 27.18
N HIS A 548 -6.14 -16.79 27.85
CA HIS A 548 -7.09 -15.80 28.37
C HIS A 548 -7.71 -14.97 27.24
N PHE A 549 -6.90 -14.61 26.24
CA PHE A 549 -7.37 -13.93 25.04
C PHE A 549 -8.30 -14.83 24.20
N ASP A 550 -7.90 -16.08 23.94
CA ASP A 550 -8.69 -17.02 23.15
C ASP A 550 -10.04 -17.30 23.82
N LYS A 551 -10.08 -17.32 25.15
CA LYS A 551 -11.33 -17.48 25.90
C LYS A 551 -12.25 -16.27 25.79
N PHE A 552 -11.70 -15.05 25.84
CA PHE A 552 -12.46 -13.81 25.68
C PHE A 552 -13.09 -13.66 24.28
N ASN A 553 -12.44 -14.14 23.22
CA ASN A 553 -12.96 -14.05 21.86
C ASN A 553 -13.91 -15.18 21.44
N ASN A 554 -13.89 -16.31 22.14
CA ASN A 554 -14.75 -17.47 21.84
C ASN A 554 -16.02 -17.52 22.72
N GLU A 555 -16.12 -16.67 23.74
CA GLU A 555 -17.33 -16.37 24.51
C GLU A 555 -18.04 -15.14 23.90
#